data_AF-A0A9N9K563-F1
#
_entry.id   AF-A0A9N9K563-F1
#
_cell.length_a   1.000
_cell.length_b   1.000
_cell.length_c   1.000
_cell.angle_alpha   90.00
_cell.angle_beta   90.00
_cell.angle_gamma   90.00
#
_symmetry.space_group_name_H-M   'P 1'
#
loop_
_entity.id
_entity.type
_entity.pdbx_description
1 polymer ?
#
loop_
_entity_poly.entity_id
_entity_poly.type
_entity_poly.pdbx_seq_one_letter_code
_entity_poly.pdbx_strand_id
1 'polypeptide(L)' 'YGLVIFEKESIDYVKAKIQWHFPEEFKNVSFNIRVSDPKAKTYKDMKLQDKVSDYFDKKPVTGHIHIIVESI' A
#
# COMPACT_ATOMS: atom_id res chain seq x y z
N TYR A 1 14.32 6.36 6.45
CA TYR A 1 14.10 6.13 5.01
C TYR A 1 12.64 5.78 4.82
N GLY A 2 11.94 6.45 3.91
CA GLY A 2 10.52 6.21 3.63
C GLY A 2 10.32 6.00 2.14
N LEU A 3 9.34 5.17 1.77
CA LEU A 3 9.00 4.91 0.39
C LEU A 3 7.94 5.93 -0.07
N VAL A 4 8.20 6.61 -1.18
CA VAL A 4 7.23 7.52 -1.81
C VAL A 4 6.38 6.74 -2.82
N ILE A 5 5.07 6.78 -2.60
CA ILE A 5 4.05 6.13 -3.43
C ILE A 5 3.11 7.22 -3.96
N PHE A 6 2.76 7.14 -5.24
CA PHE A 6 1.85 8.10 -5.87
C PHE A 6 0.46 7.51 -6.09
N GLU A 7 -0.58 8.36 -6.01
CA GLU A 7 -1.99 7.95 -6.12
C GLU A 7 -2.33 7.19 -7.41
N LYS A 8 -1.63 7.49 -8.52
CA LYS A 8 -1.89 6.88 -9.83
C LYS A 8 -1.20 5.54 -10.03
N GLU A 9 -0.34 5.12 -9.10
CA GLU A 9 0.40 3.87 -9.21
C GLU A 9 -0.52 2.68 -8.98
N SER A 10 -0.29 1.60 -9.74
CA SER A 10 -0.95 0.33 -9.50
C SER A 10 -0.35 -0.35 -8.26
N ILE A 11 -1.16 -1.15 -7.56
CA ILE A 11 -0.70 -1.88 -6.37
C ILE A 11 0.40 -2.89 -6.71
N ASP A 12 0.36 -3.49 -7.90
CA ASP A 12 1.44 -4.34 -8.41
C ASP A 12 2.78 -3.57 -8.54
N TYR A 13 2.73 -2.35 -9.07
CA TYR A 13 3.93 -1.50 -9.16
C TYR A 13 4.43 -1.07 -7.78
N VAL A 14 3.53 -0.78 -6.85
CA VAL A 14 3.88 -0.49 -5.46
C VAL A 14 4.55 -1.69 -4.78
N LYS A 15 4.07 -2.93 -5.03
CA LYS A 15 4.73 -4.15 -4.54
C LYS A 15 6.16 -4.27 -5.05
N ALA A 16 6.37 -4.09 -6.36
CA ALA A 16 7.71 -4.13 -6.95
C ALA A 16 8.63 -3.06 -6.34
N LYS A 17 8.12 -1.84 -6.11
CA LYS A 17 8.85 -0.77 -5.42
C LYS A 17 9.24 -1.15 -3.99
N ILE A 18 8.34 -1.74 -3.21
CA ILE A 18 8.64 -2.20 -1.84
C ILE A 18 9.76 -3.24 -1.87
N GLN A 19 9.67 -4.24 -2.76
CA GLN A 19 10.72 -5.27 -2.90
C GLN A 19 12.07 -4.68 -3.32
N TRP A 20 12.07 -3.65 -4.17
CA TRP A 20 13.28 -2.97 -4.59
C TRP A 20 13.92 -2.13 -3.48
N HIS A 21 13.10 -1.44 -2.67
CA HIS A 21 13.57 -0.54 -1.62
C HIS A 21 13.94 -1.26 -0.32
N PHE A 22 13.29 -2.40 -0.05
CA PHE A 22 13.42 -3.20 1.16
C PHE A 22 13.67 -4.68 0.80
N PRO A 23 14.79 -4.98 0.11
CA PRO A 23 15.05 -6.32 -0.37
C PRO A 23 15.36 -7.32 0.75
N GLU A 24 15.87 -6.87 1.90
CA GLU A 24 16.15 -7.78 3.02
C GLU A 24 14.86 -8.34 3.63
N GLU A 25 13.81 -7.52 3.67
CA GLU A 25 12.53 -7.87 4.28
C GLU A 25 11.53 -8.51 3.29
N PHE A 26 11.59 -8.15 2.01
CA PHE A 26 10.53 -8.50 1.05
C PHE A 26 10.98 -9.22 -0.22
N LYS A 27 12.29 -9.44 -0.43
CA LYS A 27 12.76 -10.17 -1.63
C LYS A 27 12.33 -11.62 -1.56
N ASN A 28 11.61 -12.07 -2.59
CA ASN A 28 11.04 -13.42 -2.69
C ASN A 28 10.04 -13.78 -1.57
N VAL A 29 9.57 -12.80 -0.80
CA VAL A 29 8.55 -13.00 0.22
C VAL A 29 7.19 -12.65 -0.39
N SER A 30 6.20 -13.53 -0.18
CA SER A 30 4.82 -13.22 -0.49
C SER A 30 4.27 -12.31 0.61
N PHE A 31 3.76 -11.14 0.24
CA PHE A 31 3.15 -10.21 1.18
C PHE A 31 1.91 -9.56 0.57
N ASN A 32 1.01 -9.07 1.42
CA ASN A 32 -0.14 -8.28 1.01
C ASN A 32 0.05 -6.81 1.40
N ILE A 33 -0.54 -5.93 0.59
CA ILE A 33 -0.62 -4.51 0.87
C ILE A 33 -2.03 -4.23 1.36
N ARG A 34 -2.15 -3.63 2.54
CA ARG A 34 -3.41 -3.27 3.16
C ARG A 34 -3.47 -1.78 3.41
N VAL A 35 -4.67 -1.24 3.26
CA VAL A 35 -4.99 0.14 3.62
C VAL A 35 -5.82 0.17 4.89
N SER A 36 -5.54 1.13 5.76
CA SER A 36 -6.42 1.41 6.90
C SER A 36 -7.71 2.09 6.43
N ASP A 37 -8.86 1.50 6.74
CA ASP A 37 -10.17 2.13 6.62
C ASP A 37 -10.56 2.75 7.98
N PRO A 38 -10.42 4.07 8.14
CA PRO A 38 -10.71 4.73 9.41
C PRO A 38 -12.21 4.74 9.75
N LYS A 39 -13.10 4.64 8.75
CA LYS A 39 -14.56 4.62 8.98
C LYS A 39 -14.97 3.27 9.55
N ALA A 40 -14.45 2.19 8.96
CA ALA A 40 -14.73 0.83 9.42
C ALA A 40 -13.86 0.41 10.62
N LYS A 41 -12.78 1.14 10.92
CA LYS A 41 -11.73 0.73 11.87
C LYS A 41 -11.14 -0.64 11.54
N THR A 42 -11.03 -0.94 10.25
CA THR A 42 -10.52 -2.21 9.72
C THR A 42 -9.40 -1.97 8.71
N TYR A 43 -8.78 -3.05 8.26
CA TYR A 43 -7.85 -3.03 7.14
C TYR A 43 -8.49 -3.70 5.94
N LYS A 44 -8.25 -3.14 4.75
CA LYS A 44 -8.73 -3.68 3.49
C LYS A 44 -7.55 -4.09 2.62
N ASP A 45 -7.57 -5.32 2.10
CA ASP A 45 -6.59 -5.78 1.13
C ASP A 45 -6.72 -4.99 -0.17
N MET A 46 -5.59 -4.54 -0.69
CA MET A 46 -5.49 -3.84 -1.96
C MET A 46 -5.23 -4.85 -3.09
N LYS A 47 -6.08 -4.85 -4.11
CA LYS A 47 -5.95 -5.73 -5.28
C LYS A 47 -4.85 -5.22 -6.22
N LEU A 48 -4.08 -6.15 -6.79
CA LEU A 48 -2.92 -5.84 -7.62
C LEU A 48 -3.23 -4.93 -8.82
N GLN A 49 -4.39 -5.10 -9.44
CA GLN A 49 -4.80 -4.35 -10.63
C GLN A 49 -5.37 -2.97 -10.32
N ASP A 50 -5.71 -2.71 -9.06
CA ASP A 50 -6.27 -1.44 -8.66
C ASP A 50 -5.16 -0.39 -8.54
N LYS A 51 -5.56 0.88 -8.49
CA LYS A 51 -4.67 2.00 -8.21
C LYS A 51 -4.75 2.38 -6.74
N VAL A 52 -3.70 3.00 -6.23
CA VAL A 52 -3.65 3.56 -4.88
C VAL A 52 -4.87 4.47 -4.65
N SER A 53 -5.20 5.36 -5.60
CA SER A 53 -6.36 6.26 -5.53
C SER A 53 -7.71 5.58 -5.33
N ASP A 54 -7.86 4.32 -5.73
CA ASP A 54 -9.14 3.60 -5.64
C ASP A 54 -9.54 3.30 -4.18
N TYR A 55 -8.59 3.47 -3.26
CA TYR A 55 -8.74 3.19 -1.83
C TYR A 55 -8.81 4.44 -0.95
N PHE A 56 -8.65 5.63 -1.53
CA PHE A 56 -8.63 6.90 -0.79
C PHE A 56 -9.75 7.83 -1.27
N ASP A 57 -10.49 8.38 -0.30
CA ASP A 57 -11.38 9.50 -0.59
C ASP A 57 -10.55 10.70 -1.07
N LYS A 58 -11.05 11.46 -2.05
CA LYS A 58 -10.38 12.66 -2.63
C LYS A 58 -10.04 13.76 -1.60
N LYS A 59 -10.46 13.61 -0.36
CA LYS A 59 -10.13 14.47 0.79
C LYS A 59 -9.56 13.60 1.91
N PRO A 60 -8.26 13.29 1.88
CA PRO A 60 -7.64 12.58 2.98
C PRO A 60 -7.79 13.43 4.25
N VAL A 61 -8.39 12.85 5.30
CA VAL A 61 -8.70 13.56 6.57
C VAL A 61 -7.41 13.97 7.28
N THR A 62 -6.35 13.20 7.07
CA THR A 62 -4.98 13.44 7.50
C THR A 62 -4.14 13.50 6.23
N GLY A 63 -3.23 14.47 6.08
CA GLY A 63 -2.34 14.57 4.91
C GLY A 63 -1.38 13.37 4.69
N HIS A 64 -1.58 12.28 5.43
CA HIS A 64 -0.84 11.03 5.37
C HIS A 64 -1.81 9.85 5.30
N ILE A 65 -1.39 8.86 4.51
CA ILE A 65 -2.06 7.57 4.34
C ILE A 65 -1.21 6.51 5.03
N HIS A 66 -1.85 5.67 5.84
CA HIS A 66 -1.20 4.52 6.46
C HIS A 66 -1.41 3.26 5.60
N ILE A 67 -0.32 2.79 4.98
CA ILE A 67 -0.25 1.52 4.27
C ILE A 67 0.48 0.52 5.16
N ILE A 68 -0.11 -0.65 5.36
CA ILE A 68 0.50 -1.77 6.10
C ILE A 68 0.93 -2.83 5.10
N VAL A 69 2.12 -3.36 5.30
CA VAL A 69 2.69 -4.46 4.52
C VAL A 69 2.87 -5.66 5.46
N GLU A 70 2.18 -6.77 5.18
CA GLU A 70 2.23 -7.98 6.00
C GLU A 70 2.67 -9.18 5.16
N SER A 71 3.66 -9.91 5.66
CA SER A 71 4.09 -11.21 5.09
C SER A 71 2.99 -12.26 5.28
N ILE A 72 2.80 -13.11 4.27
CA ILE A 72 1.84 -14.23 4.28
C ILE A 72 2.55 -15.50 4.75
#